data_AF-A0A1S3R289-F1
#
_entry.id   AF-A0A1S3R289-F1
#
_cell.length_a   1.000
_cell.length_b   1.000
_cell.length_c   1.000
_cell.angle_alpha   90.00
_cell.angle_beta   90.00
_cell.angle_gamma   90.00
#
_symmetry.space_group_name_H-M   'P 1'
#
loop_
_entity.id
_entity.type
_entity.pdbx_description
1 polymer ?
#
loop_
_entity_poly.entity_id
_entity_poly.type
_entity_poly.pdbx_seq_one_letter_code
_entity_poly.pdbx_strand_id
1 'polypeptide(L)'
;MRTTDPDVFKAQINALSAAGGGDFPEMSLSGLQVALTGAPPSSEIFLFTDAPAKDLNLMGTVIALIERTKSVVSFFLTGSLGLRRRRASDQGQGQVQHSRMVESDSQLYMELSQASGGQAIQVTKTELPKATSIIVESSSSSLVTILQAVRSPGRADNFSFTVDESVRNLTAYVTGSSLSFTLTSPSGIPQIYHLSFLFNQG
;
A
#
# COMPACT_ATOMS: atom_id res chain seq x y z
N MET A 1 -16.58 -10.80 -12.49
CA MET A 1 -17.30 -11.83 -11.71
C MET A 1 -17.53 -11.30 -10.31
N ARG A 2 -18.68 -11.61 -9.68
CA ARG A 2 -19.02 -11.25 -8.30
C ARG A 2 -19.39 -12.53 -7.57
N THR A 3 -18.78 -12.80 -6.43
CA THR A 3 -19.04 -14.01 -5.63
C THR A 3 -18.86 -13.72 -4.16
N THR A 4 -19.62 -14.41 -3.31
CA THR A 4 -19.40 -14.49 -1.85
C THR A 4 -18.87 -15.87 -1.44
N ASP A 5 -18.71 -16.79 -2.40
CA ASP A 5 -18.16 -18.12 -2.19
C ASP A 5 -16.61 -18.07 -2.26
N PRO A 6 -15.91 -18.41 -1.16
CA PRO A 6 -14.45 -18.32 -1.10
C PRO A 6 -13.76 -19.33 -2.03
N ASP A 7 -14.37 -20.48 -2.32
CA ASP A 7 -13.77 -21.50 -3.17
C ASP A 7 -13.90 -21.13 -4.65
N VAL A 8 -15.04 -20.52 -5.03
CA VAL A 8 -15.20 -19.91 -6.36
C VAL A 8 -14.17 -18.78 -6.55
N PHE A 9 -13.97 -17.93 -5.55
CA PHE A 9 -12.96 -16.87 -5.59
C PHE A 9 -11.55 -17.43 -5.79
N LYS A 10 -11.13 -18.39 -4.96
CA LYS A 10 -9.80 -19.04 -5.05
C LYS A 10 -9.60 -19.71 -6.40
N ALA A 11 -10.59 -20.45 -6.89
CA ALA A 11 -10.50 -21.12 -8.19
C ALA A 11 -10.23 -20.13 -9.33
N GLN A 12 -10.83 -18.95 -9.25
CA GLN A 12 -10.75 -17.94 -10.30
C GLN A 12 -9.44 -17.17 -10.23
N ILE A 13 -8.92 -16.90 -9.03
CA ILE A 13 -7.55 -16.40 -8.84
C ILE A 13 -6.53 -17.42 -9.38
N ASN A 14 -6.70 -18.70 -9.07
CA ASN A 14 -5.79 -19.76 -9.54
C ASN A 14 -5.85 -19.99 -11.06
N ALA A 15 -6.94 -19.58 -11.71
CA ALA A 15 -7.10 -19.66 -13.16
C ALA A 15 -6.42 -18.49 -13.91
N LEU A 16 -5.98 -17.44 -13.20
CA LEU A 16 -5.26 -16.33 -13.81
C LEU A 16 -3.85 -16.78 -14.22
N SER A 17 -3.46 -16.41 -15.44
CA SER A 17 -2.10 -16.51 -15.92
C SER A 17 -1.57 -15.12 -16.26
N ALA A 18 -0.28 -14.90 -16.01
CA ALA A 18 0.37 -13.68 -16.45
C ALA A 18 0.62 -13.77 -17.97
N ALA A 19 0.23 -12.73 -18.70
CA ALA A 19 0.51 -12.57 -20.13
C ALA A 19 0.98 -11.12 -20.37
N GLY A 20 2.07 -10.95 -21.14
CA GLY A 20 2.74 -9.64 -21.26
C GLY A 20 3.73 -9.36 -20.12
N GLY A 21 4.18 -8.10 -19.98
CA GLY A 21 5.13 -7.67 -18.93
C GLY A 21 6.56 -7.40 -19.43
N GLY A 22 6.71 -6.87 -20.64
CA GLY A 22 8.00 -6.45 -21.20
C GLY A 22 8.29 -4.95 -21.05
N ASP A 23 7.27 -4.19 -20.67
CA ASP A 23 7.27 -2.75 -20.55
C ASP A 23 7.33 -2.33 -19.08
N PHE A 24 8.34 -1.55 -18.75
CA PHE A 24 8.47 -0.87 -17.47
C PHE A 24 8.62 0.62 -17.80
N PRO A 25 7.67 1.50 -17.44
CA PRO A 25 6.58 1.32 -16.46
C PRO A 25 5.26 0.69 -16.99
N GLU A 26 4.34 0.36 -16.07
CA GLU A 26 3.12 -0.45 -16.28
C GLU A 26 1.80 0.37 -16.28
N MET A 27 0.69 -0.24 -16.73
CA MET A 27 -0.66 0.40 -16.83
C MET A 27 -1.51 0.22 -15.56
N SER A 28 -0.95 0.53 -14.38
CA SER A 28 -1.60 0.24 -13.11
C SER A 28 -2.83 1.12 -12.83
N LEU A 29 -2.86 2.39 -13.29
CA LEU A 29 -3.99 3.28 -13.06
C LEU A 29 -5.21 2.92 -13.92
N SER A 30 -4.98 2.43 -15.14
CA SER A 30 -6.03 1.89 -16.01
C SER A 30 -6.70 0.68 -15.37
N GLY A 31 -5.91 -0.24 -14.80
CA GLY A 31 -6.42 -1.39 -14.04
C GLY A 31 -7.24 -0.95 -12.82
N LEU A 32 -6.74 0.03 -12.06
CA LEU A 32 -7.44 0.59 -10.91
C LEU A 32 -8.77 1.27 -11.30
N GLN A 33 -8.80 2.00 -12.41
CA GLN A 33 -10.03 2.60 -12.94
C GLN A 33 -11.08 1.53 -13.26
N VAL A 34 -10.70 0.40 -13.87
CA VAL A 34 -11.61 -0.72 -14.13
C VAL A 34 -12.14 -1.29 -12.81
N ALA A 35 -11.29 -1.45 -11.79
CA ALA A 35 -11.72 -1.92 -10.48
C ALA A 35 -12.72 -0.95 -9.82
N LEU A 36 -12.41 0.35 -9.78
CA LEU A 36 -13.28 1.38 -9.19
C LEU A 36 -14.63 1.52 -9.90
N THR A 37 -14.68 1.28 -11.21
CA THR A 37 -15.93 1.33 -11.98
C THR A 37 -16.74 0.03 -11.91
N GLY A 38 -16.08 -1.11 -11.69
CA GLY A 38 -16.74 -2.42 -11.61
C GLY A 38 -17.13 -2.86 -10.19
N ALA A 39 -16.45 -2.36 -9.17
CA ALA A 39 -16.72 -2.71 -7.78
C ALA A 39 -17.98 -2.00 -7.24
N PRO A 40 -18.70 -2.58 -6.26
CA PRO A 40 -19.72 -1.86 -5.50
C PRO A 40 -19.16 -0.59 -4.84
N PRO A 41 -19.98 0.44 -4.59
CA PRO A 41 -19.58 1.57 -3.74
C PRO A 41 -19.07 1.10 -2.37
N SER A 42 -18.17 1.87 -1.78
CA SER A 42 -17.54 1.60 -0.48
C SER A 42 -16.76 0.28 -0.42
N SER A 43 -16.29 -0.22 -1.58
CA SER A 43 -15.41 -1.39 -1.63
C SER A 43 -13.99 -1.08 -1.15
N GLU A 44 -13.33 -2.09 -0.58
CA GLU A 44 -11.90 -2.10 -0.36
C GLU A 44 -11.19 -2.70 -1.57
N ILE A 45 -10.16 -2.02 -2.07
CA ILE A 45 -9.43 -2.39 -3.29
C ILE A 45 -7.94 -2.49 -2.97
N PHE A 46 -7.33 -3.62 -3.32
CA PHE A 46 -5.91 -3.87 -3.13
C PHE A 46 -5.17 -3.93 -4.47
N LEU A 47 -4.16 -3.08 -4.64
CA LEU A 47 -3.31 -3.05 -5.83
C LEU A 47 -1.90 -3.52 -5.50
N PHE A 48 -1.44 -4.57 -6.17
CA PHE A 48 -0.08 -5.10 -6.03
C PHE A 48 0.73 -4.75 -7.28
N THR A 49 1.89 -4.10 -7.11
CA THR A 49 2.77 -3.77 -8.24
C THR A 49 4.24 -3.70 -7.82
N ASP A 50 5.13 -4.02 -8.76
CA ASP A 50 6.58 -3.82 -8.65
C ASP A 50 7.11 -2.77 -9.63
N ALA A 51 6.23 -2.01 -10.27
CA ALA A 51 6.58 -1.01 -11.29
C ALA A 51 5.85 0.34 -11.08
N PRO A 52 6.46 1.46 -11.52
CA PRO A 52 5.76 2.73 -11.68
C PRO A 52 4.60 2.61 -12.66
N ALA A 53 3.67 3.56 -12.55
CA ALA A 53 2.62 3.75 -13.55
C ALA A 53 3.15 4.59 -14.72
N LYS A 54 2.81 4.25 -15.97
CA LYS A 54 3.05 5.12 -17.14
C LYS A 54 1.82 5.93 -17.55
N ASP A 55 0.64 5.58 -17.05
CA ASP A 55 -0.65 6.20 -17.35
C ASP A 55 -1.02 7.31 -16.35
N LEU A 56 -0.04 8.14 -15.98
CA LEU A 56 -0.17 9.20 -14.97
C LEU A 56 -1.28 10.22 -15.28
N ASN A 57 -1.64 10.39 -16.56
CA ASN A 57 -2.74 11.24 -16.99
C ASN A 57 -4.10 10.81 -16.40
N LEU A 58 -4.23 9.58 -15.90
CA LEU A 58 -5.44 9.07 -15.26
C LEU A 58 -5.56 9.42 -13.77
N MET A 59 -4.54 10.03 -13.16
CA MET A 59 -4.52 10.30 -11.72
C MET A 59 -5.75 11.08 -11.24
N GLY A 60 -6.10 12.19 -11.92
CA GLY A 60 -7.29 12.98 -11.57
C GLY A 60 -8.60 12.18 -11.73
N THR A 61 -8.69 11.34 -12.76
CA THR A 61 -9.85 10.44 -12.96
C THR A 61 -9.97 9.42 -11.84
N VAL A 62 -8.84 8.82 -11.42
CA VAL A 62 -8.81 7.84 -10.34
C VAL A 62 -9.21 8.49 -9.01
N ILE A 63 -8.71 9.69 -8.70
CA ILE A 63 -9.10 10.44 -7.49
C ILE A 63 -10.62 10.71 -7.50
N ALA A 64 -11.17 11.22 -8.61
CA ALA A 64 -12.60 11.47 -8.72
C ALA A 64 -13.44 10.20 -8.56
N LEU A 65 -12.95 9.06 -9.06
CA LEU A 65 -13.61 7.77 -8.88
C LEU A 65 -13.57 7.32 -7.42
N ILE A 66 -12.42 7.39 -6.76
CA ILE A 66 -12.27 7.10 -5.31
C ILE A 66 -13.26 7.92 -4.50
N GLU A 67 -13.30 9.24 -4.73
CA GLU A 67 -14.19 10.15 -4.01
C GLU A 67 -15.67 9.85 -4.26
N ARG A 68 -16.03 9.48 -5.50
CA ARG A 68 -17.41 9.16 -5.89
C ARG A 68 -17.87 7.83 -5.34
N THR A 69 -17.04 6.79 -5.43
CA THR A 69 -17.40 5.44 -4.98
C THR A 69 -17.23 5.28 -3.49
N LYS A 70 -16.50 6.18 -2.82
CA LYS A 70 -16.09 6.05 -1.42
C LYS A 70 -15.31 4.77 -1.16
N SER A 71 -14.64 4.26 -2.18
CA SER A 71 -13.79 3.07 -2.09
C SER A 71 -12.46 3.41 -1.43
N VAL A 72 -11.95 2.47 -0.64
CA VAL A 72 -10.62 2.56 -0.02
C VAL A 72 -9.63 1.81 -0.90
N VAL A 73 -8.49 2.43 -1.24
CA VAL A 73 -7.48 1.83 -2.12
C VAL A 73 -6.16 1.71 -1.39
N SER A 74 -5.71 0.47 -1.20
CA SER A 74 -4.42 0.15 -0.58
C SER A 74 -3.45 -0.47 -1.59
N PHE A 75 -2.21 -0.02 -1.57
CA PHE A 75 -1.15 -0.38 -2.51
C PHE A 75 -0.07 -1.20 -1.82
N PHE A 76 0.35 -2.30 -2.45
CA PHE A 76 1.48 -3.13 -2.04
C PHE A 76 2.58 -3.01 -3.10
N LEU A 77 3.64 -2.30 -2.74
CA LEU A 77 4.71 -1.88 -3.65
C LEU A 77 5.98 -2.67 -3.37
N THR A 78 6.47 -3.41 -4.37
CA THR A 78 7.68 -4.26 -4.21
C THR A 78 8.87 -3.87 -5.10
N GLY A 79 8.70 -2.87 -5.96
CA GLY A 79 9.67 -2.46 -6.98
C GLY A 79 10.83 -1.58 -6.51
N SER A 80 10.75 -1.04 -5.30
CA SER A 80 11.63 0.04 -4.82
C SER A 80 12.68 -0.41 -3.81
N LEU A 81 12.55 -1.61 -3.24
CA LEU A 81 13.42 -2.16 -2.20
C LEU A 81 14.19 -3.38 -2.73
N GLY A 82 15.25 -3.13 -3.51
CA GLY A 82 16.09 -4.21 -4.02
C GLY A 82 17.48 -3.74 -4.45
N LEU A 83 18.52 -4.17 -3.71
CA LEU A 83 19.93 -4.02 -4.12
C LEU A 83 20.28 -5.06 -5.18
N ARG A 84 19.87 -4.84 -6.44
CA ARG A 84 20.51 -5.53 -7.57
C ARG A 84 21.48 -4.58 -8.25
N ARG A 85 22.72 -4.60 -7.75
CA ARG A 85 23.90 -4.06 -8.43
C ARG A 85 24.12 -4.83 -9.73
N ARG A 86 23.42 -4.47 -10.81
CA ARG A 86 23.80 -4.94 -12.15
C ARG A 86 25.04 -4.18 -12.56
N ARG A 87 26.16 -4.90 -12.68
CA ARG A 87 27.41 -4.39 -13.25
C ARG A 87 27.09 -3.79 -14.62
N ALA A 88 27.39 -2.51 -14.79
CA ALA A 88 27.31 -1.82 -16.05
C ALA A 88 28.37 -2.41 -16.99
N SER A 89 27.94 -3.27 -17.90
CA SER A 89 28.66 -3.56 -19.13
C SER A 89 27.62 -3.65 -20.24
N ASP A 90 27.28 -2.51 -20.83
CA ASP A 90 27.45 -2.35 -22.28
C ASP A 90 27.25 -0.89 -22.69
N GLN A 91 28.06 -0.46 -23.65
CA GLN A 91 28.03 0.88 -24.24
C GLN A 91 26.86 0.97 -25.23
N GLY A 92 25.93 1.90 -25.02
CA GLY A 92 24.89 2.18 -26.02
C GLY A 92 23.81 3.14 -25.56
N GLN A 93 23.93 4.39 -26.02
CA GLN A 93 22.91 5.44 -26.17
C GLN A 93 21.52 5.24 -25.51
N GLY A 94 21.28 6.00 -24.44
CA GLY A 94 20.14 6.93 -24.44
C GLY A 94 18.73 6.42 -24.15
N GLN A 95 18.52 5.54 -23.17
CA GLN A 95 17.28 5.51 -22.36
C GLN A 95 17.64 5.05 -20.95
N VAL A 96 17.30 5.83 -19.93
CA VAL A 96 17.42 5.39 -18.53
C VAL A 96 16.40 4.27 -18.34
N GLN A 97 16.83 3.02 -18.52
CA GLN A 97 16.00 1.86 -18.20
C GLN A 97 15.81 1.83 -16.69
N HIS A 98 14.73 2.45 -16.20
CA HIS A 98 14.30 2.21 -14.84
C HIS A 98 13.94 0.73 -14.77
N SER A 99 14.78 -0.09 -14.14
CA SER A 99 14.47 -1.50 -13.86
C SER A 99 13.86 -1.67 -12.46
N ARG A 100 13.50 -0.55 -11.82
CA ARG A 100 13.07 -0.43 -10.43
C ARG A 100 12.29 0.87 -10.23
N MET A 101 11.37 0.82 -9.29
CA MET A 101 10.57 1.97 -8.87
C MET A 101 11.46 2.86 -7.97
N VAL A 102 11.53 4.15 -8.26
CA VAL A 102 12.24 5.13 -7.41
C VAL A 102 11.24 5.74 -6.42
N GLU A 103 11.72 6.41 -5.37
CA GLU A 103 10.85 7.05 -4.37
C GLU A 103 9.85 8.05 -4.97
N SER A 104 10.22 8.77 -6.02
CA SER A 104 9.30 9.66 -6.75
C SER A 104 8.14 8.90 -7.39
N ASP A 105 8.37 7.65 -7.80
CA ASP A 105 7.37 6.82 -8.46
C ASP A 105 6.39 6.23 -7.43
N SER A 106 6.84 5.97 -6.20
CA SER A 106 5.94 5.54 -5.11
C SER A 106 5.07 6.67 -4.59
N GLN A 107 5.49 7.93 -4.75
CA GLN A 107 4.72 9.11 -4.31
C GLN A 107 3.31 9.17 -4.90
N LEU A 108 3.15 8.80 -6.18
CA LEU A 108 1.85 8.69 -6.82
C LEU A 108 0.91 7.75 -6.03
N TYR A 109 1.39 6.55 -5.72
CA TYR A 109 0.61 5.56 -5.00
C TYR A 109 0.32 5.98 -3.55
N MET A 110 1.27 6.67 -2.90
CA MET A 110 1.06 7.26 -1.57
C MET A 110 -0.03 8.34 -1.57
N GLU A 111 -0.10 9.16 -2.62
CA GLU A 111 -1.13 10.20 -2.75
C GLU A 111 -2.52 9.59 -2.98
N LEU A 112 -2.63 8.60 -3.88
CA LEU A 112 -3.89 7.90 -4.12
C LEU A 112 -4.38 7.13 -2.89
N SER A 113 -3.47 6.51 -2.14
CA SER A 113 -3.86 5.81 -0.91
C SER A 113 -4.39 6.80 0.12
N GLN A 114 -3.72 7.95 0.31
CA GLN A 114 -4.16 9.01 1.22
C GLN A 114 -5.53 9.58 0.83
N ALA A 115 -5.78 9.84 -0.47
CA ALA A 115 -7.06 10.36 -0.95
C ALA A 115 -8.24 9.42 -0.65
N SER A 116 -7.98 8.12 -0.52
CA SER A 116 -8.99 7.09 -0.24
C SER A 116 -9.07 6.67 1.24
N GLY A 117 -8.16 7.15 2.10
CA GLY A 117 -7.97 6.61 3.46
C GLY A 117 -7.31 5.23 3.51
N GLY A 118 -6.80 4.74 2.37
CA GLY A 118 -6.06 3.49 2.26
C GLY A 118 -4.56 3.65 2.54
N GLN A 119 -3.80 2.56 2.39
CA GLN A 119 -2.39 2.50 2.76
C GLN A 119 -1.48 2.26 1.56
N ALA A 120 -0.28 2.86 1.54
CA ALA A 120 0.77 2.51 0.58
C ALA A 120 1.91 1.80 1.33
N ILE A 121 1.97 0.48 1.15
CA ILE A 121 2.88 -0.41 1.88
C ILE A 121 4.02 -0.80 0.94
N GLN A 122 5.20 -0.27 1.23
CA GLN A 122 6.42 -0.56 0.48
C GLN A 122 7.24 -1.63 1.19
N VAL A 123 7.38 -2.80 0.58
CA VAL A 123 8.05 -3.98 1.16
C VAL A 123 8.83 -4.73 0.09
N THR A 124 9.84 -5.52 0.48
CA THR A 124 10.48 -6.42 -0.48
C THR A 124 9.52 -7.52 -0.94
N LYS A 125 9.77 -8.14 -2.11
CA LYS A 125 8.99 -9.32 -2.55
C LYS A 125 8.95 -10.44 -1.52
N THR A 126 10.02 -10.60 -0.74
CA THR A 126 10.13 -11.60 0.34
C THR A 126 9.33 -11.25 1.59
N GLU A 127 9.08 -9.97 1.83
CA GLU A 127 8.28 -9.48 2.97
C GLU A 127 6.80 -9.33 2.62
N LEU A 128 6.43 -9.36 1.34
CA LEU A 128 5.05 -9.23 0.89
C LEU A 128 4.08 -10.18 1.61
N PRO A 129 4.38 -11.48 1.82
CA PRO A 129 3.48 -12.36 2.58
C PRO A 129 3.23 -11.93 4.03
N LYS A 130 4.20 -11.24 4.65
CA LYS A 130 4.01 -10.66 5.99
C LYS A 130 3.12 -9.44 5.92
N ALA A 131 3.33 -8.58 4.92
CA ALA A 131 2.52 -7.38 4.70
C ALA A 131 1.05 -7.70 4.42
N THR A 132 0.73 -8.81 3.75
CA THR A 132 -0.66 -9.22 3.48
C THR A 132 -1.44 -9.60 4.73
N SER A 133 -0.80 -9.77 5.90
CA SER A 133 -1.52 -9.93 7.18
C SER A 133 -2.43 -8.74 7.49
N ILE A 134 -2.07 -7.54 7.03
CA ILE A 134 -2.87 -6.31 7.16
C ILE A 134 -4.25 -6.48 6.49
N ILE A 135 -4.33 -7.23 5.40
CA ILE A 135 -5.60 -7.52 4.68
C ILE A 135 -6.49 -8.44 5.54
N VAL A 136 -5.89 -9.44 6.17
CA VAL A 136 -6.63 -10.38 7.03
C VAL A 136 -7.17 -9.66 8.28
N GLU A 137 -6.37 -8.76 8.85
CA GLU A 137 -6.78 -7.99 10.03
C GLU A 137 -7.87 -6.96 9.70
N SER A 138 -7.76 -6.27 8.56
CA SER A 138 -8.78 -5.29 8.10
C SER A 138 -10.11 -5.92 7.71
N SER A 139 -10.09 -7.09 7.08
CA SER A 139 -11.31 -7.78 6.65
C SER A 139 -12.09 -8.47 7.79
N SER A 140 -11.47 -8.71 8.95
CA SER A 140 -12.08 -9.42 10.08
C SER A 140 -12.66 -8.52 11.17
N SER A 141 -12.37 -7.22 11.12
CA SER A 141 -12.69 -6.28 12.20
C SER A 141 -13.50 -5.09 11.69
N SER A 142 -14.39 -4.54 12.52
CA SER A 142 -15.01 -3.23 12.26
C SER A 142 -13.99 -2.13 12.52
N LEU A 143 -13.00 -2.01 11.64
CA LEU A 143 -11.93 -1.04 11.78
C LEU A 143 -12.38 0.36 11.35
N VAL A 144 -11.87 1.35 12.07
CA VAL A 144 -11.99 2.77 11.77
C VAL A 144 -10.60 3.38 11.83
N THR A 145 -10.26 4.19 10.84
CA THR A 145 -9.02 4.97 10.85
C THR A 145 -9.19 6.16 11.78
N ILE A 146 -8.52 6.12 12.94
CA ILE A 146 -8.51 7.23 13.90
C ILE A 146 -7.51 8.31 13.48
N LEU A 147 -6.32 7.90 13.04
CA LEU A 147 -5.25 8.79 12.63
C LEU A 147 -4.50 8.18 11.44
N GLN A 148 -4.27 8.99 10.42
CA GLN A 148 -3.36 8.69 9.31
C GLN A 148 -2.43 9.87 9.12
N ALA A 149 -1.13 9.61 9.00
CA ALA A 149 -0.13 10.63 8.76
C ALA A 149 0.97 10.11 7.83
N VAL A 150 1.42 10.97 6.92
CA VAL A 150 2.57 10.74 6.04
C VAL A 150 3.60 11.84 6.26
N ARG A 151 4.88 11.45 6.33
CA ARG A 151 5.99 12.35 6.70
C ARG A 151 7.22 12.11 5.85
N SER A 152 7.95 13.19 5.60
CA SER A 152 9.27 13.13 4.98
C SER A 152 10.30 12.57 5.98
N PRO A 153 11.28 11.77 5.53
CA PRO A 153 12.33 11.24 6.39
C PRO A 153 13.15 12.34 7.09
N GLY A 154 13.71 12.01 8.25
CA GLY A 154 14.73 12.85 8.92
C GLY A 154 14.22 13.85 9.95
N ARG A 155 12.91 13.91 10.21
CA ARG A 155 12.31 14.71 11.28
C ARG A 155 11.51 13.81 12.23
N ALA A 156 11.80 13.90 13.53
CA ALA A 156 10.96 13.30 14.55
C ALA A 156 9.73 14.18 14.79
N ASP A 157 8.55 13.58 14.74
CA ASP A 157 7.28 14.24 15.02
C ASP A 157 6.49 13.43 16.06
N ASN A 158 5.72 14.14 16.89
CA ASN A 158 4.82 13.54 17.86
C ASN A 158 3.39 13.62 17.34
N PHE A 159 2.67 12.50 17.46
CA PHE A 159 1.26 12.42 17.13
C PHE A 159 0.46 12.06 18.36
N SER A 160 -0.67 12.73 18.53
CA SER A 160 -1.62 12.44 19.59
C SER A 160 -2.99 12.33 18.97
N PHE A 161 -3.75 11.36 19.46
CA PHE A 161 -5.13 11.12 19.09
C PHE A 161 -5.89 10.71 20.35
N THR A 162 -7.19 10.94 20.35
CA THR A 162 -8.08 10.54 21.43
C THR A 162 -8.93 9.37 20.98
N VAL A 163 -9.17 8.43 21.88
CA VAL A 163 -10.10 7.32 21.70
C VAL A 163 -11.20 7.42 22.74
N ASP A 164 -12.40 6.97 22.41
CA ASP A 164 -13.52 6.87 23.33
C ASP A 164 -13.73 5.42 23.79
N GLU A 165 -14.75 5.20 24.63
CA GLU A 165 -15.05 3.89 25.21
C GLU A 165 -15.53 2.83 24.19
N SER A 166 -15.84 3.23 22.95
CA SER A 166 -16.25 2.30 21.89
C SER A 166 -15.06 1.59 21.24
N VAL A 167 -13.86 2.16 21.33
CA VAL A 167 -12.63 1.58 20.77
C VAL A 167 -12.09 0.50 21.71
N ARG A 168 -12.15 -0.76 21.27
CA ARG A 168 -11.70 -1.92 22.07
C ARG A 168 -10.25 -2.29 21.82
N ASN A 169 -9.86 -2.36 20.55
CA ASN A 169 -8.54 -2.79 20.11
C ASN A 169 -7.92 -1.69 19.28
N LEU A 170 -6.64 -1.40 19.53
CA LEU A 170 -5.90 -0.39 18.78
C LEU A 170 -4.74 -1.04 18.04
N THR A 171 -4.81 -1.04 16.71
CA THR A 171 -3.73 -1.46 15.84
C THR A 171 -3.06 -0.25 15.22
N ALA A 172 -1.73 -0.19 15.30
CA ALA A 172 -0.93 0.84 14.64
C ALA A 172 -0.04 0.21 13.55
N TYR A 173 -0.21 0.68 12.32
CA TYR A 173 0.68 0.32 11.21
C TYR A 173 1.67 1.47 10.96
N VAL A 174 2.96 1.15 11.01
CA VAL A 174 4.04 2.11 10.72
C VAL A 174 4.91 1.54 9.61
N THR A 175 4.96 2.23 8.47
CA THR A 175 5.68 1.80 7.27
C THR A 175 6.72 2.84 6.87
N GLY A 176 7.91 2.39 6.47
CA GLY A 176 9.02 3.27 6.08
C GLY A 176 10.38 2.59 6.21
N SER A 177 11.42 3.21 5.65
CA SER A 177 12.81 2.74 5.77
C SER A 177 13.45 3.24 7.05
N SER A 178 14.09 2.36 7.83
CA SER A 178 14.87 2.71 9.04
C SER A 178 14.06 3.49 10.09
N LEU A 179 12.94 2.91 10.52
CA LEU A 179 12.03 3.51 11.49
C LEU A 179 12.48 3.31 12.94
N SER A 180 12.35 4.38 13.73
CA SER A 180 12.39 4.35 15.19
C SER A 180 11.18 5.13 15.70
N PHE A 181 10.38 4.52 16.57
CA PHE A 181 9.20 5.17 17.14
C PHE A 181 9.01 4.75 18.59
N THR A 182 8.35 5.63 19.34
CA THR A 182 7.95 5.41 20.72
C THR A 182 6.44 5.50 20.79
N LEU A 183 5.79 4.47 21.34
CA LEU A 183 4.37 4.53 21.65
C LEU A 183 4.21 4.88 23.12
N THR A 184 3.50 5.95 23.41
CA THR A 184 3.23 6.38 24.80
C THR A 184 1.77 6.09 25.11
N SER A 185 1.52 5.32 26.17
CA SER A 185 0.16 5.04 26.63
C SER A 185 -0.50 6.31 27.20
N PRO A 186 -1.84 6.35 27.36
CA PRO A 186 -2.52 7.46 28.03
C PRO A 186 -2.04 7.71 29.47
N SER A 187 -1.47 6.70 30.13
CA SER A 187 -0.83 6.83 31.44
C SER A 187 0.56 7.48 31.41
N GLY A 188 1.05 7.89 30.24
CA GLY A 188 2.34 8.56 30.06
C GLY A 188 3.54 7.63 30.09
N ILE A 189 3.34 6.31 30.03
CA ILE A 189 4.43 5.33 30.06
C ILE A 189 4.91 5.09 28.62
N PRO A 190 6.18 5.43 28.29
CA PRO A 190 6.72 5.20 26.96
C PRO A 190 7.14 3.74 26.76
N GLN A 191 6.79 3.18 25.61
CA GLN A 191 7.25 1.89 25.11
C GLN A 191 8.09 2.13 23.85
N ILE A 192 9.38 1.77 23.91
CA ILE A 192 10.33 1.99 22.81
C ILE A 192 10.35 0.76 21.92
N TYR A 193 10.19 0.98 20.63
CA TYR A 193 10.16 -0.10 19.65
C TYR A 193 11.18 0.12 18.53
N HIS A 194 11.99 -0.90 18.28
CA HIS A 194 12.85 -1.01 17.10
C HIS A 194 12.21 -2.03 16.17
N LEU A 195 11.87 -1.63 14.93
CA LEU A 195 10.99 -2.43 14.09
C LEU A 195 11.66 -3.75 13.64
N SER A 196 11.05 -4.86 14.05
CA SER A 196 10.97 -6.12 13.31
C SER A 196 9.50 -6.56 13.33
N PHE A 197 8.66 -5.84 12.56
CA PHE A 197 7.21 -5.97 12.30
C PHE A 197 6.26 -6.65 13.33
N LEU A 198 5.16 -5.90 13.60
CA LEU A 198 3.88 -6.23 14.26
C LEU A 198 3.86 -6.27 15.80
N PHE A 199 3.22 -5.26 16.39
CA PHE A 199 2.66 -5.32 17.74
C PHE A 199 1.18 -5.66 17.64
N ASN A 200 0.81 -6.81 18.18
CA ASN A 200 -0.54 -7.07 18.65
C ASN A 200 -0.50 -6.93 20.17
N GLN A 201 -1.24 -5.99 20.74
CA GLN A 201 -1.40 -5.88 22.19
C GLN A 201 -2.85 -6.23 22.51
N GLY A 202 -3.03 -7.43 23.08
CA GLY A 202 -4.17 -7.83 23.91
C GLY A 202 -5.50 -8.02 23.20
#